data_AF-A0AAD4G9N7-F1
#
_entry.id   AF-A0AAD4G9N7-F1
#
_cell.length_a   1.000
_cell.length_b   1.000
_cell.length_c   1.000
_cell.angle_alpha   90.00
_cell.angle_beta   90.00
_cell.angle_gamma   90.00
#
_symmetry.space_group_name_H-M   'P 1'
#
loop_
_entity.id
_entity.type
_entity.pdbx_description
1 polymer ?
#
loop_
_entity_poly.entity_id
_entity_poly.type
_entity_poly.pdbx_seq_one_letter_code
_entity_poly.pdbx_strand_id
1 'polypeptide(L)'
;MGRPKLYKTSEEKKEAIRANRRAYYARNKNLISAKMKVKYQERASKQGTGSMLGAMDVGATPFKSPKAPRKHNLTTRLQEYLGMSGCDAVERLYQQFLETRCLGSICTTISSLEDIVQNYRATEQDILQKDGVGPHFQEATEASHEAASILSAIEDLFCCAILDITELEEITLVHILSTPARISPIQQARAWNLYEKHYLLEVFGLENEIFISLTEASTELIAVLITKWRRTNGLPPNKKSSWKYAWFEKFPERAILFGNTMGSPLSPPQEQQLANAVKKRKEQLKNWFKNLFGSTLEGWSTE
;
A
#
# COMPACT_ATOMS: atom_id res chain seq x y z
N MET A 1 49.27 -8.47 28.83
CA MET A 1 48.53 -8.56 27.55
C MET A 1 47.07 -8.86 27.85
N GLY A 2 46.16 -7.91 27.63
CA GLY A 2 44.73 -8.11 27.92
C GLY A 2 44.07 -9.08 26.92
N ARG A 3 43.09 -9.87 27.38
CA ARG A 3 42.34 -10.78 26.50
C ARG A 3 41.56 -9.95 25.46
N PRO A 4 41.66 -10.28 24.16
CA PRO A 4 40.91 -9.57 23.13
C PRO A 4 39.40 -9.60 23.41
N LYS A 5 38.73 -8.46 23.22
CA LYS A 5 37.27 -8.37 23.31
C LYS A 5 36.65 -9.15 22.16
N LEU A 6 35.65 -9.97 22.46
CA LEU A 6 34.94 -10.81 21.49
C LEU A 6 34.14 -10.00 20.47
N TYR A 7 33.67 -8.81 20.84
CA TYR A 7 32.92 -7.88 19.99
C TYR A 7 33.60 -6.52 19.98
N LYS A 8 33.71 -5.90 18.81
CA LYS A 8 34.38 -4.60 18.63
C LYS A 8 33.40 -3.45 18.86
N THR A 9 32.13 -3.64 18.50
CA THR A 9 31.07 -2.64 18.66
C THR A 9 29.92 -3.16 19.54
N SER A 10 29.12 -2.22 20.06
CA SER A 10 27.89 -2.55 20.79
C SER A 10 26.83 -3.19 19.88
N GLU A 11 26.81 -2.82 18.61
CA GLU A 11 25.92 -3.37 17.59
C GLU A 11 26.24 -4.83 17.26
N GLU A 12 27.52 -5.17 17.05
CA GLU A 12 27.97 -6.55 16.85
C GLU A 12 27.55 -7.45 18.03
N LYS A 13 27.69 -6.94 19.26
CA LYS A 13 27.23 -7.65 20.46
C LYS A 13 25.71 -7.89 20.44
N LYS A 14 24.91 -6.89 20.05
CA LYS A 14 23.45 -7.03 19.94
C LYS A 14 23.07 -8.05 18.86
N GLU A 15 23.70 -8.01 17.70
CA GLU A 15 23.44 -8.94 16.60
C GLU A 15 23.82 -10.37 16.98
N ALA A 16 24.97 -10.57 17.64
CA ALA A 16 25.39 -11.87 18.12
C ALA A 16 24.42 -12.46 19.16
N ILE A 17 23.89 -11.64 20.07
CA ILE A 17 22.84 -12.05 21.02
C ILE A 17 21.54 -12.42 20.26
N ARG A 18 21.13 -11.63 19.27
CA ARG A 18 19.94 -11.92 18.44
C ARG A 18 20.10 -13.23 17.68
N ALA A 19 21.25 -13.47 17.05
CA ALA A 19 21.56 -14.71 16.35
C ALA A 19 21.59 -15.92 17.30
N ASN A 20 22.21 -15.77 18.48
CA ASN A 20 22.25 -16.83 19.49
C ASN A 20 20.83 -17.18 19.98
N ARG A 21 19.99 -16.17 20.28
CA ARG A 21 18.57 -16.38 20.64
C ARG A 21 17.81 -17.10 19.53
N ARG A 22 17.95 -16.68 18.27
CA ARG A 22 17.32 -17.37 17.11
C ARG A 22 17.73 -18.85 17.06
N ALA A 23 19.02 -19.14 17.14
CA ALA A 23 19.54 -20.51 17.13
C ALA A 23 19.10 -21.33 18.36
N TYR A 24 18.97 -20.69 19.53
CA TYR A 24 18.45 -21.33 20.74
C TYR A 24 16.97 -21.69 20.59
N TYR A 25 16.14 -20.76 20.11
CA TYR A 25 14.71 -21.00 19.89
C TYR A 25 14.48 -22.06 18.82
N ALA A 26 15.24 -22.04 17.73
CA ALA A 26 15.17 -23.07 16.70
C ALA A 26 15.44 -24.47 17.26
N ARG A 27 16.51 -24.64 18.06
CA ARG A 27 16.86 -25.92 18.69
C ARG A 27 15.87 -26.37 19.77
N ASN A 28 15.25 -25.43 20.49
CA ASN A 28 14.39 -25.74 21.63
C ASN A 28 12.89 -25.57 21.36
N LYS A 29 12.47 -25.33 20.10
CA LYS A 29 11.07 -25.05 19.74
C LYS A 29 10.11 -26.10 20.30
N ASN A 30 10.45 -27.38 20.14
CA ASN A 30 9.61 -28.50 20.58
C ASN A 30 9.55 -28.63 22.11
N LEU A 31 10.65 -28.36 22.81
CA LEU A 31 10.68 -28.38 24.28
C LEU A 31 9.85 -27.23 24.87
N ILE A 32 9.94 -26.05 24.26
CA ILE A 32 9.18 -24.87 24.68
C ILE A 32 7.68 -25.10 24.44
N SER A 33 7.29 -25.61 23.27
CA SER A 33 5.87 -25.91 22.97
C SER A 33 5.31 -27.00 23.89
N ALA A 34 6.07 -28.06 24.16
CA ALA A 34 5.67 -29.11 25.10
C ALA A 34 5.46 -28.55 26.53
N LYS A 35 6.39 -27.72 27.03
CA LYS A 35 6.24 -27.06 28.34
C LYS A 35 5.02 -26.15 28.40
N MET A 36 4.75 -25.39 27.34
CA MET A 36 3.55 -24.54 27.28
C MET A 36 2.28 -25.39 27.31
N LYS A 37 2.22 -26.49 26.53
CA LYS A 37 1.07 -27.40 26.51
C LYS A 37 0.73 -27.96 27.90
N VAL A 38 1.74 -28.40 28.66
CA VAL A 38 1.56 -28.88 30.04
C VAL A 38 1.00 -27.77 30.94
N LYS A 39 1.57 -26.56 30.84
CA LYS A 39 1.10 -25.40 31.63
C LYS A 39 -0.35 -25.02 31.32
N TYR A 40 -0.79 -25.16 30.07
CA TYR A 40 -2.19 -24.96 29.68
C TYR A 40 -3.10 -26.04 30.27
N GLN A 41 -2.69 -27.31 30.21
CA GLN A 41 -3.44 -28.41 30.81
C GLN A 41 -3.58 -28.27 32.33
N GLU A 42 -2.52 -27.86 33.03
CA GLU A 42 -2.56 -27.60 34.49
C GLU A 42 -3.52 -26.45 34.87
N ARG A 43 -3.63 -25.43 34.01
CA ARG A 43 -4.59 -24.33 34.24
C ARG A 43 -6.02 -24.79 34.01
N ALA A 44 -6.25 -25.58 32.96
CA ALA A 44 -7.56 -26.14 32.67
C ALA A 44 -8.04 -27.08 33.79
N SER A 45 -7.17 -27.94 34.33
CA SER A 45 -7.53 -28.86 35.42
C SER A 45 -7.80 -28.14 36.75
N LYS A 46 -7.06 -27.05 37.04
CA LYS A 46 -7.29 -26.24 38.24
C LYS A 46 -8.61 -25.45 38.20
N GLN A 47 -9.08 -25.05 37.01
CA GLN A 47 -10.36 -24.36 36.87
C GLN A 47 -11.57 -25.32 36.95
N GLY A 48 -11.42 -26.59 36.54
CA GLY A 48 -12.52 -27.55 36.52
C GLY A 48 -12.88 -28.20 37.86
N THR A 49 -12.02 -28.12 38.88
CA THR A 49 -12.16 -28.97 40.09
C THR A 49 -12.41 -28.18 41.39
N GLY A 50 -12.54 -26.85 41.31
CA GLY A 50 -12.67 -25.96 42.48
C GLY A 50 -14.08 -25.47 42.82
N SER A 51 -15.13 -25.85 42.07
CA SER A 51 -16.49 -25.31 42.26
C SER A 51 -17.51 -26.43 42.50
N MET A 52 -17.38 -27.13 43.63
CA MET A 52 -18.37 -28.14 44.06
C MET A 52 -18.74 -28.08 45.55
N LEU A 53 -18.23 -27.12 46.33
CA LEU A 53 -18.57 -27.01 47.75
C LEU A 53 -18.87 -25.56 48.13
N GLY A 54 -20.16 -25.23 48.21
CA GLY A 54 -20.65 -24.07 48.95
C GLY A 54 -21.39 -23.02 48.12
N ALA A 55 -22.54 -23.37 47.53
CA ALA A 55 -23.57 -22.40 47.22
C ALA A 55 -24.84 -22.79 47.97
N MET A 56 -25.03 -22.15 49.11
CA MET A 56 -26.34 -22.08 49.77
C MET A 56 -27.33 -21.49 48.77
N ASP A 57 -28.46 -22.15 48.70
CA ASP A 57 -29.65 -21.84 47.91
C ASP A 57 -30.19 -20.44 48.27
N VAL A 58 -29.79 -19.44 47.50
CA VAL A 58 -30.39 -18.10 47.53
C VAL A 58 -30.86 -17.77 46.12
N GLY A 59 -32.07 -18.22 45.80
CA GLY A 59 -32.98 -17.59 44.84
C GLY A 59 -32.35 -16.98 43.59
N ALA A 60 -31.63 -17.78 42.81
CA ALA A 60 -31.16 -17.35 41.50
C ALA A 60 -32.37 -17.24 40.56
N THR A 61 -32.80 -16.02 40.30
CA THR A 61 -33.71 -15.73 39.19
C THR A 61 -33.08 -16.29 37.91
N PRO A 62 -33.84 -17.00 37.06
CA PRO A 62 -33.30 -17.57 35.83
C PRO A 62 -32.79 -16.42 34.97
N PHE A 63 -31.48 -16.25 34.93
CA PHE A 63 -30.80 -15.35 34.02
C PHE A 63 -31.17 -15.84 32.62
N LYS A 64 -32.17 -15.22 32.01
CA LYS A 64 -32.48 -15.39 30.60
C LYS A 64 -31.27 -14.87 29.87
N SER A 65 -30.32 -15.76 29.58
CA SER A 65 -29.20 -15.48 28.68
C SER A 65 -29.79 -14.79 27.45
N PRO A 66 -29.35 -13.56 27.12
CA PRO A 66 -29.80 -12.87 25.92
C PRO A 66 -29.71 -13.85 24.76
N LYS A 67 -30.84 -14.12 24.09
CA LYS A 67 -30.87 -15.02 22.92
C LYS A 67 -29.78 -14.51 21.99
N ALA A 68 -28.70 -15.30 21.85
CA ALA A 68 -27.58 -14.95 21.02
C ALA A 68 -28.12 -14.59 19.62
N PRO A 69 -27.66 -13.48 19.01
CA PRO A 69 -28.06 -13.11 17.67
C PRO A 69 -27.91 -14.33 16.77
N ARG A 70 -28.98 -14.65 16.03
CA ARG A 70 -29.08 -15.86 15.22
C ARG A 70 -27.82 -15.95 14.34
N LYS A 71 -27.07 -17.04 14.52
CA LYS A 71 -25.92 -17.46 13.71
C LYS A 71 -26.34 -17.53 12.24
N HIS A 72 -26.34 -16.40 11.56
CA HIS A 72 -26.34 -16.40 10.10
C HIS A 72 -25.00 -17.01 9.70
N ASN A 73 -25.04 -18.09 8.92
CA ASN A 73 -23.87 -18.76 8.37
C ASN A 73 -22.93 -17.70 7.79
N LEU A 74 -21.76 -17.53 8.41
CA LEU A 74 -20.77 -16.55 8.02
C LEU A 74 -20.35 -16.78 6.55
N THR A 75 -20.24 -18.04 6.14
CA THR A 75 -20.00 -18.48 4.76
C THR A 75 -21.08 -18.00 3.79
N THR A 76 -22.35 -17.97 4.21
CA THR A 76 -23.45 -17.49 3.36
C THR A 76 -23.34 -16.00 3.09
N ARG A 77 -22.82 -15.18 4.02
CA ARG A 77 -22.63 -13.73 3.77
C ARG A 77 -21.57 -13.44 2.71
N LEU A 78 -20.47 -14.20 2.69
CA LEU A 78 -19.42 -14.05 1.68
C LEU A 78 -19.95 -14.43 0.30
N GLN A 79 -20.68 -15.55 0.23
CA GLN A 79 -21.30 -16.02 -1.00
C GLN A 79 -22.45 -15.10 -1.47
N GLU A 80 -23.25 -14.54 -0.56
CA GLU A 80 -24.28 -13.54 -0.85
C GLU A 80 -23.66 -12.24 -1.40
N TYR A 81 -22.54 -11.80 -0.83
CA TYR A 81 -21.83 -10.61 -1.28
C TYR A 81 -21.25 -10.80 -2.70
N LEU A 82 -20.58 -11.93 -2.93
CA LEU A 82 -19.96 -12.23 -4.23
C LEU A 82 -20.99 -12.67 -5.28
N GLY A 83 -22.11 -13.26 -4.86
CA GLY A 83 -23.12 -13.88 -5.73
C GLY A 83 -22.63 -15.13 -6.47
N MET A 84 -21.41 -15.61 -6.19
CA MET A 84 -20.75 -16.75 -6.83
C MET A 84 -19.62 -17.29 -5.96
N SER A 85 -18.91 -18.33 -6.43
CA SER A 85 -17.72 -18.82 -5.74
C SER A 85 -16.60 -17.78 -5.77
N GLY A 86 -15.69 -17.84 -4.78
CA GLY A 86 -14.54 -16.93 -4.73
C GLY A 86 -13.69 -16.97 -6.00
N CYS A 87 -13.46 -18.17 -6.56
CA CYS A 87 -12.72 -18.34 -7.81
C CYS A 87 -13.44 -17.67 -9.00
N ASP A 88 -14.74 -17.87 -9.13
CA ASP A 88 -15.53 -17.25 -10.21
C ASP A 88 -15.54 -15.73 -10.10
N ALA A 89 -15.55 -15.20 -8.86
CA ALA A 89 -15.50 -13.76 -8.62
C ALA A 89 -14.17 -13.15 -9.08
N VAL A 90 -13.03 -13.79 -8.77
CA VAL A 90 -11.70 -13.36 -9.26
C VAL A 90 -11.64 -13.40 -10.78
N GLU A 91 -12.10 -14.49 -11.40
CA GLU A 91 -12.11 -14.62 -12.85
C GLU A 91 -13.00 -13.55 -13.52
N ARG A 92 -14.18 -13.30 -12.97
CA ARG A 92 -15.09 -12.26 -13.48
C ARG A 92 -14.48 -10.86 -13.39
N LEU A 93 -13.81 -10.54 -12.28
CA LEU A 93 -13.10 -9.27 -12.12
C LEU A 93 -11.97 -9.13 -13.14
N TYR A 94 -11.22 -10.21 -13.39
CA TYR A 94 -10.18 -10.21 -14.41
C TYR A 94 -10.75 -10.00 -15.82
N GLN A 95 -11.83 -10.71 -16.18
CA GLN A 95 -12.51 -10.50 -17.47
C GLN A 95 -13.02 -9.07 -17.62
N GLN A 96 -13.67 -8.51 -16.59
CA GLN A 96 -14.13 -7.12 -16.59
C GLN A 96 -12.95 -6.15 -16.74
N PHE A 97 -11.81 -6.44 -16.13
CA PHE A 97 -10.59 -5.65 -16.30
C PHE A 97 -10.06 -5.71 -17.73
N LEU A 98 -10.01 -6.90 -18.35
CA LEU A 98 -9.57 -7.04 -19.74
C LEU A 98 -10.45 -6.26 -20.73
N GLU A 99 -11.76 -6.24 -20.49
CA GLU A 99 -12.75 -5.52 -21.32
C GLU A 99 -12.70 -4.00 -21.13
N THR A 100 -12.66 -3.54 -19.87
CA THR A 100 -12.83 -2.11 -19.54
C THR A 100 -11.52 -1.37 -19.34
N ARG A 101 -10.42 -2.09 -19.06
CA ARG A 101 -9.13 -1.56 -18.62
C ARG A 101 -9.25 -0.59 -17.43
N CYS A 102 -10.26 -0.81 -16.58
CA CYS A 102 -10.56 0.05 -15.44
C CYS A 102 -10.29 -0.69 -14.13
N LEU A 103 -9.32 -0.19 -13.36
CA LEU A 103 -8.97 -0.71 -12.03
C LEU A 103 -10.03 -0.41 -10.95
N GLY A 104 -10.95 0.53 -11.20
CA GLY A 104 -11.93 0.98 -10.21
C GLY A 104 -12.83 -0.13 -9.69
N SER A 105 -13.18 -1.11 -10.53
CA SER A 105 -13.94 -2.30 -10.14
C SER A 105 -13.17 -3.16 -9.13
N ILE A 106 -11.90 -3.46 -9.43
CA ILE A 106 -10.99 -4.23 -8.56
C ILE A 106 -10.81 -3.51 -7.22
N CYS A 107 -10.51 -2.20 -7.23
CA CYS A 107 -10.32 -1.42 -5.99
C CYS A 107 -11.58 -1.42 -5.11
N THR A 108 -12.76 -1.24 -5.71
CA THR A 108 -14.03 -1.23 -4.95
C THR A 108 -14.29 -2.59 -4.31
N THR A 109 -13.97 -3.68 -5.00
CA THR A 109 -14.09 -5.03 -4.45
C THR A 109 -13.08 -5.31 -3.34
N ILE A 110 -11.82 -4.86 -3.49
CA ILE A 110 -10.81 -4.95 -2.43
C ILE A 110 -11.31 -4.28 -1.15
N SER A 111 -11.70 -2.99 -1.22
CA SER A 111 -12.17 -2.26 -0.03
C SER A 111 -13.38 -2.90 0.64
N SER A 112 -14.31 -3.43 -0.16
CA SER A 112 -15.48 -4.11 0.39
C SER A 112 -15.13 -5.45 1.06
N LEU A 113 -14.17 -6.20 0.50
CA LEU A 113 -13.69 -7.45 1.10
C LEU A 113 -12.85 -7.19 2.35
N GLU A 114 -12.07 -6.12 2.41
CA GLU A 114 -11.38 -5.69 3.62
C GLU A 114 -12.37 -5.48 4.77
N ASP A 115 -13.47 -4.75 4.52
CA ASP A 115 -14.53 -4.55 5.51
C ASP A 115 -15.14 -5.89 5.98
N ILE A 116 -15.37 -6.83 5.06
CA ILE A 116 -15.88 -8.16 5.38
C ILE A 116 -14.89 -8.95 6.25
N VAL A 117 -13.60 -8.95 5.88
CA VAL A 117 -12.53 -9.61 6.64
C VAL A 117 -12.41 -9.03 8.05
N GLN A 118 -12.47 -7.70 8.19
CA GLN A 118 -12.45 -7.07 9.52
C GLN A 118 -13.67 -7.46 10.36
N ASN A 119 -14.85 -7.52 9.74
CA ASN A 119 -16.06 -7.98 10.42
C ASN A 119 -15.97 -9.45 10.86
N TYR A 120 -15.35 -10.32 10.06
CA TYR A 120 -15.11 -11.71 10.46
C TYR A 120 -14.15 -11.81 11.63
N ARG A 121 -13.04 -11.07 11.63
CA ARG A 121 -12.10 -11.03 12.76
C ARG A 121 -12.75 -10.53 14.06
N ALA A 122 -13.59 -9.49 13.96
CA ALA A 122 -14.35 -9.02 15.11
C ALA A 122 -15.32 -10.10 15.63
N THR A 123 -15.94 -10.85 14.72
CA THR A 123 -16.86 -11.96 15.07
C THR A 123 -16.10 -13.13 15.71
N GLU A 124 -14.94 -13.51 15.19
CA GLU A 124 -14.07 -14.53 15.79
C GLU A 124 -13.69 -14.15 17.23
N GLN A 125 -13.29 -12.89 17.45
CA GLN A 125 -12.93 -12.41 18.77
C GLN A 125 -14.11 -12.44 19.74
N ASP A 126 -15.30 -12.07 19.27
CA ASP A 126 -16.55 -12.13 20.04
C ASP A 126 -16.91 -13.57 20.44
N ILE A 127 -16.84 -14.52 19.49
CA ILE A 127 -17.08 -15.95 19.74
C ILE A 127 -16.04 -16.50 20.71
N LEU A 128 -14.76 -16.15 20.53
CA LEU A 128 -13.68 -16.60 21.41
C LEU A 128 -13.90 -16.11 22.86
N GLN A 129 -14.41 -14.89 23.04
CA GLN A 129 -14.70 -14.33 24.36
C GLN A 129 -15.95 -14.95 25.01
N LYS A 130 -16.99 -15.24 24.24
CA LYS A 130 -18.29 -15.73 24.75
C LYS A 130 -18.35 -17.24 24.88
N ASP A 131 -17.93 -17.94 23.85
CA ASP A 131 -18.11 -19.39 23.68
C ASP A 131 -16.78 -20.16 23.85
N GLY A 132 -15.64 -19.47 23.82
CA GLY A 132 -14.30 -20.07 23.91
C GLY A 132 -13.86 -20.75 22.60
N VAL A 133 -12.88 -21.65 22.70
CA VAL A 133 -12.40 -22.43 21.55
C VAL A 133 -13.30 -23.65 21.39
N GLY A 134 -14.10 -23.67 20.31
CA GLY A 134 -15.02 -24.76 19.98
C GLY A 134 -15.41 -24.77 18.51
N PRO A 135 -16.38 -25.60 18.11
CA PRO A 135 -16.81 -25.73 16.71
C PRO A 135 -17.19 -24.40 16.06
N HIS A 136 -17.86 -23.51 16.80
CA HIS A 136 -18.25 -22.20 16.28
C HIS A 136 -17.08 -21.24 16.06
N PHE A 137 -16.05 -21.33 16.91
CA PHE A 137 -14.83 -20.57 16.68
C PHE A 137 -14.12 -21.09 15.42
N GLN A 138 -14.06 -22.41 15.26
CA GLN A 138 -13.48 -23.03 14.07
C GLN A 138 -14.23 -22.65 12.78
N GLU A 139 -15.57 -22.70 12.77
CA GLU A 139 -16.40 -22.25 11.64
C GLU A 139 -16.13 -20.77 11.29
N ALA A 140 -16.01 -19.90 12.29
CA ALA A 140 -15.69 -18.50 12.06
C ALA A 140 -14.27 -18.30 11.52
N THR A 141 -13.30 -19.05 12.04
CA THR A 141 -11.91 -19.03 11.54
C THR A 141 -11.81 -19.52 10.10
N GLU A 142 -12.53 -20.57 9.74
CA GLU A 142 -12.57 -21.09 8.37
C GLU A 142 -13.16 -20.04 7.41
N ALA A 143 -14.29 -19.41 7.76
CA ALA A 143 -14.91 -18.36 6.94
C ALA A 143 -14.02 -17.11 6.78
N SER A 144 -13.37 -16.68 7.87
CA SER A 144 -12.42 -15.56 7.88
C SER A 144 -11.19 -15.85 7.01
N HIS A 145 -10.65 -17.07 7.10
CA HIS A 145 -9.53 -17.51 6.27
C HIS A 145 -9.91 -17.58 4.79
N GLU A 146 -11.11 -18.07 4.47
CA GLU A 146 -11.63 -18.09 3.09
C GLU A 146 -11.72 -16.66 2.52
N ALA A 147 -12.34 -15.73 3.26
CA ALA A 147 -12.44 -14.34 2.84
C ALA A 147 -11.06 -13.67 2.65
N ALA A 148 -10.12 -13.91 3.56
CA ALA A 148 -8.76 -13.39 3.47
C ALA A 148 -8.01 -13.99 2.26
N SER A 149 -8.22 -15.27 1.95
CA SER A 149 -7.64 -15.91 0.77
C SER A 149 -8.16 -15.31 -0.53
N ILE A 150 -9.45 -14.97 -0.60
CA ILE A 150 -10.05 -14.32 -1.78
C ILE A 150 -9.52 -12.89 -1.91
N LEU A 151 -9.45 -12.13 -0.81
CA LEU A 151 -8.87 -10.79 -0.81
C LEU A 151 -7.44 -10.80 -1.36
N SER A 152 -6.59 -11.70 -0.85
CA SER A 152 -5.21 -11.86 -1.34
C SER A 152 -5.15 -12.18 -2.83
N ALA A 153 -6.04 -13.05 -3.35
CA ALA A 153 -6.06 -13.37 -4.77
C ALA A 153 -6.47 -12.15 -5.65
N ILE A 154 -7.34 -11.28 -5.14
CA ILE A 154 -7.75 -10.06 -5.84
C ILE A 154 -6.65 -8.98 -5.75
N GLU A 155 -5.91 -8.90 -4.65
CA GLU A 155 -4.73 -8.04 -4.53
C GLU A 155 -3.61 -8.47 -5.48
N ASP A 156 -3.38 -9.77 -5.63
CA ASP A 156 -2.43 -10.31 -6.63
C ASP A 156 -2.88 -9.96 -8.05
N LEU A 157 -4.18 -10.13 -8.35
CA LEU A 157 -4.78 -9.73 -9.61
C LEU A 157 -4.60 -8.23 -9.88
N PHE A 158 -4.77 -7.38 -8.86
CA PHE A 158 -4.57 -5.94 -8.96
C PHE A 158 -3.11 -5.60 -9.29
N CYS A 159 -2.15 -6.26 -8.63
CA CYS A 159 -0.73 -6.10 -8.94
C CYS A 159 -0.43 -6.48 -10.39
N CYS A 160 -0.93 -7.63 -10.87
CA CYS A 160 -0.78 -8.04 -12.26
C CYS A 160 -1.42 -7.05 -13.24
N ALA A 161 -2.62 -6.56 -12.94
CA ALA A 161 -3.33 -5.59 -13.77
C ALA A 161 -2.57 -4.26 -13.89
N ILE A 162 -1.94 -3.78 -12.80
CA ILE A 162 -1.09 -2.59 -12.84
C ILE A 162 0.13 -2.82 -13.72
N LEU A 163 0.82 -3.96 -13.55
CA LEU A 163 2.01 -4.29 -14.33
C LEU A 163 1.69 -4.34 -15.83
N ASP A 164 0.60 -5.00 -16.21
CA ASP A 164 0.14 -5.07 -17.61
C ASP A 164 -0.15 -3.68 -18.19
N ILE A 165 -0.79 -2.78 -17.43
CA ILE A 165 -1.04 -1.40 -17.89
C ILE A 165 0.28 -0.66 -18.08
N THR A 166 1.22 -0.78 -17.13
CA THR A 166 2.50 -0.09 -17.23
C THR A 166 3.32 -0.57 -18.43
N GLU A 167 3.36 -1.88 -18.69
CA GLU A 167 4.03 -2.43 -19.87
C GLU A 167 3.37 -1.97 -21.18
N LEU A 168 2.03 -1.94 -21.23
CA LEU A 168 1.29 -1.44 -22.39
C LEU A 168 1.54 0.05 -22.62
N GLU A 169 1.60 0.85 -21.57
CA GLU A 169 1.90 2.28 -21.66
C GLU A 169 3.33 2.52 -22.13
N GLU A 170 4.32 1.76 -21.63
CA GLU A 170 5.71 1.83 -22.08
C GLU A 170 5.86 1.43 -23.55
N ILE A 171 5.26 0.32 -23.98
CA ILE A 171 5.28 -0.12 -25.38
C ILE A 171 4.61 0.93 -26.28
N THR A 172 3.47 1.48 -25.84
CA THR A 172 2.75 2.52 -26.59
C THR A 172 3.59 3.80 -26.67
N LEU A 173 4.26 4.19 -25.59
CA LEU A 173 5.18 5.33 -25.56
C LEU A 173 6.36 5.13 -26.51
N VAL A 174 7.03 3.98 -26.44
CA VAL A 174 8.15 3.63 -27.33
C VAL A 174 7.68 3.63 -28.78
N HIS A 175 6.51 3.05 -29.09
CA HIS A 175 5.98 3.01 -30.45
C HIS A 175 5.66 4.42 -30.97
N ILE A 176 5.01 5.25 -30.17
CA ILE A 176 4.66 6.63 -30.53
C ILE A 176 5.90 7.50 -30.73
N LEU A 177 6.92 7.36 -29.86
CA LEU A 177 8.15 8.13 -29.95
C LEU A 177 9.07 7.65 -31.10
N SER A 178 8.98 6.38 -31.50
CA SER A 178 9.81 5.79 -32.55
C SER A 178 9.24 5.97 -33.97
N THR A 179 7.98 6.40 -34.12
CA THR A 179 7.34 6.60 -35.44
C THR A 179 6.73 8.00 -35.62
N PRO A 180 7.57 9.05 -35.76
CA PRO A 180 7.09 10.45 -35.79
C PRO A 180 6.27 10.82 -37.04
N ALA A 181 6.29 10.01 -38.10
CA ALA A 181 5.73 10.40 -39.41
C ALA A 181 4.22 10.16 -39.60
N ARG A 182 3.52 9.52 -38.65
CA ARG A 182 2.11 9.08 -38.85
C ARG A 182 1.12 9.43 -37.74
N ILE A 183 1.54 10.19 -36.73
CA ILE A 183 0.77 10.37 -35.51
C ILE A 183 0.19 11.78 -35.48
N SER A 184 -1.10 11.91 -35.17
CA SER A 184 -1.71 13.24 -35.07
C SER A 184 -1.08 14.07 -33.94
N PRO A 185 -0.99 15.40 -34.06
CA PRO A 185 -0.44 16.26 -33.01
C PRO A 185 -1.09 16.06 -31.63
N ILE A 186 -2.37 15.65 -31.60
CA ILE A 186 -3.12 15.36 -30.38
C ILE A 186 -2.62 14.08 -29.70
N GLN A 187 -2.37 13.02 -30.47
CA GLN A 187 -1.82 11.77 -29.94
C GLN A 187 -0.37 11.94 -29.48
N GLN A 188 0.41 12.76 -30.18
CA GLN A 188 1.78 13.12 -29.78
C GLN A 188 1.80 13.91 -28.47
N ALA A 189 0.87 14.86 -28.30
CA ALA A 189 0.71 15.60 -27.04
C ALA A 189 0.23 14.72 -25.88
N ARG A 190 -0.65 13.74 -26.13
CA ARG A 190 -1.10 12.77 -25.12
C ARG A 190 0.03 11.84 -24.67
N ALA A 191 0.79 11.29 -25.60
CA ALA A 191 1.96 10.47 -25.29
C ALA A 191 3.01 11.27 -24.53
N TRP A 192 3.23 12.54 -24.89
CA TRP A 192 4.16 13.39 -24.15
C TRP A 192 3.68 13.71 -22.74
N ASN A 193 2.37 13.91 -22.52
CA ASN A 193 1.82 14.09 -21.17
C ASN A 193 1.95 12.82 -20.31
N LEU A 194 1.80 11.63 -20.90
CA LEU A 194 2.04 10.36 -20.22
C LEU A 194 3.52 10.20 -19.87
N TYR A 195 4.42 10.48 -20.81
CA TYR A 195 5.86 10.50 -20.58
C TYR A 195 6.26 11.49 -19.47
N GLU A 196 5.70 12.70 -19.49
CA GLU A 196 5.97 13.74 -18.49
C GLU A 196 5.46 13.32 -17.11
N LYS A 197 4.28 12.67 -17.01
CA LYS A 197 3.80 12.08 -15.76
C LYS A 197 4.72 10.97 -15.25
N HIS A 198 5.10 10.03 -16.12
CA HIS A 198 5.99 8.91 -15.78
C HIS A 198 7.37 9.40 -15.33
N TYR A 199 7.92 10.39 -16.02
CA TYR A 199 9.19 11.03 -15.69
C TYR A 199 9.14 11.81 -14.37
N LEU A 200 8.01 12.45 -14.05
CA LEU A 200 7.84 13.10 -12.75
C LEU A 200 7.79 12.06 -11.63
N LEU A 201 7.10 10.92 -11.82
CA LEU A 201 7.08 9.82 -10.86
C LEU A 201 8.49 9.27 -10.58
N GLU A 202 9.26 9.01 -11.64
CA GLU A 202 10.64 8.51 -11.55
C GLU A 202 11.61 9.54 -10.92
N VAL A 203 11.40 10.84 -11.19
CA VAL A 203 12.23 11.91 -10.63
C VAL A 203 11.91 12.18 -9.16
N PHE A 204 10.66 12.05 -8.75
CA PHE A 204 10.22 12.27 -7.37
C PHE A 204 10.35 11.05 -6.46
N GLY A 205 10.64 9.85 -7.02
CA GLY A 205 10.87 8.64 -6.23
C GLY A 205 9.68 8.25 -5.37
N LEU A 206 8.47 8.63 -5.81
CA LEU A 206 7.24 8.21 -5.16
C LEU A 206 7.02 6.74 -5.56
N GLU A 207 7.12 5.85 -4.59
CA GLU A 207 6.74 4.44 -4.76
C GLU A 207 5.28 4.40 -5.23
N ASN A 208 4.99 3.52 -6.19
CA ASN A 208 3.71 3.42 -6.90
C ASN A 208 2.49 3.30 -5.95
N GLU A 209 2.70 2.85 -4.72
CA GLU A 209 1.67 2.73 -3.66
C GLU A 209 1.05 4.08 -3.25
N ILE A 210 1.80 5.18 -3.27
CA ILE A 210 1.26 6.51 -2.89
C ILE A 210 0.35 7.07 -4.00
N PHE A 211 0.52 6.64 -5.25
CA PHE A 211 -0.19 7.21 -6.39
C PHE A 211 -1.64 6.73 -6.50
N ILE A 212 -1.94 5.49 -6.09
CA ILE A 212 -3.27 4.89 -6.21
C ILE A 212 -4.26 5.51 -5.21
N SER A 213 -3.80 5.92 -4.02
CA SER A 213 -4.65 6.62 -3.04
C SER A 213 -4.95 8.08 -3.40
N LEU A 214 -4.31 8.64 -4.44
CA LEU A 214 -4.34 10.07 -4.74
C LEU A 214 -5.21 10.44 -5.95
N THR A 215 -5.76 9.52 -6.73
CA THR A 215 -6.31 9.88 -8.05
C THR A 215 -7.61 10.70 -8.06
N GLU A 216 -8.36 10.82 -6.95
CA GLU A 216 -9.50 11.75 -6.87
C GLU A 216 -9.23 13.01 -6.03
N ALA A 217 -8.37 12.94 -5.00
CA ALA A 217 -7.97 14.10 -4.19
C ALA A 217 -6.79 14.91 -4.79
N SER A 218 -6.11 14.39 -5.82
CA SER A 218 -4.82 14.93 -6.28
C SER A 218 -4.88 16.12 -7.21
N THR A 219 -5.95 16.39 -7.98
CA THR A 219 -5.90 17.55 -8.88
C THR A 219 -5.83 18.86 -8.11
N GLU A 220 -6.58 18.96 -7.00
CA GLU A 220 -6.51 20.11 -6.10
C GLU A 220 -5.23 20.10 -5.24
N LEU A 221 -4.80 18.94 -4.71
CA LEU A 221 -3.58 18.88 -3.91
C LEU A 221 -2.33 19.17 -4.75
N ILE A 222 -2.24 18.62 -5.96
CA ILE A 222 -1.19 18.91 -6.93
C ILE A 222 -1.27 20.37 -7.36
N ALA A 223 -2.46 20.93 -7.63
CA ALA A 223 -2.61 22.36 -7.92
C ALA A 223 -2.17 23.25 -6.75
N VAL A 224 -2.48 22.88 -5.50
CA VAL A 224 -2.09 23.58 -4.28
C VAL A 224 -0.59 23.47 -4.04
N LEU A 225 0.02 22.29 -4.24
CA LEU A 225 1.46 22.08 -4.10
C LEU A 225 2.23 22.83 -5.19
N ILE A 226 1.76 22.80 -6.44
CA ILE A 226 2.31 23.59 -7.55
C ILE A 226 2.17 25.09 -7.25
N THR A 227 1.03 25.54 -6.72
CA THR A 227 0.78 26.96 -6.39
C THR A 227 1.64 27.42 -5.21
N LYS A 228 1.76 26.61 -4.16
CA LYS A 228 2.59 26.87 -2.97
C LYS A 228 4.06 26.93 -3.34
N TRP A 229 4.52 26.00 -4.16
CA TRP A 229 5.88 25.98 -4.69
C TRP A 229 6.17 27.17 -5.61
N ARG A 230 5.22 27.56 -6.50
CA ARG A 230 5.35 28.77 -7.32
C ARG A 230 5.50 30.01 -6.44
N ARG A 231 4.70 30.12 -5.37
CA ARG A 231 4.75 31.24 -4.42
C ARG A 231 6.07 31.30 -3.64
N THR A 232 6.60 30.17 -3.17
CA THR A 232 7.90 30.14 -2.46
C THR A 232 9.09 30.45 -3.36
N ASN A 233 8.94 30.33 -4.68
CA ASN A 233 10.00 30.62 -5.66
C ASN A 233 9.75 31.91 -6.46
N GLY A 234 8.80 32.76 -6.04
CA GLY A 234 8.53 34.05 -6.69
C GLY A 234 7.93 33.96 -8.11
N LEU A 235 7.35 32.81 -8.49
CA LEU A 235 6.73 32.61 -9.79
C LEU A 235 5.26 33.10 -9.80
N PRO A 236 4.80 33.76 -10.88
CA PRO A 236 3.45 34.33 -10.93
C PRO A 236 2.35 33.24 -10.95
N PRO A 237 1.16 33.51 -10.37
CA PRO A 237 0.02 32.60 -10.42
C PRO A 237 -0.53 32.47 -11.85
N ASN A 238 -1.01 31.28 -12.19
CA ASN A 238 -1.45 30.93 -13.54
C ASN A 238 -2.74 31.69 -13.91
N LYS A 239 -2.67 32.68 -14.80
CA LYS A 239 -3.85 33.25 -15.46
C LYS A 239 -4.09 32.45 -16.73
N LYS A 240 -5.29 31.87 -16.88
CA LYS A 240 -5.76 31.12 -18.06
C LYS A 240 -5.28 31.81 -19.34
N SER A 241 -4.17 31.34 -19.91
CA SER A 241 -3.59 31.91 -21.12
C SER A 241 -3.60 30.86 -22.22
N SER A 242 -3.80 31.37 -23.43
CA SER A 242 -3.89 30.64 -24.67
C SER A 242 -2.74 29.62 -24.82
N TRP A 243 -3.14 28.36 -25.02
CA TRP A 243 -2.43 27.17 -25.49
C TRP A 243 -1.27 27.39 -26.49
N LYS A 244 -1.19 28.54 -27.17
CA LYS A 244 -0.05 28.94 -28.00
C LYS A 244 1.27 29.20 -27.22
N TYR A 245 1.23 29.33 -25.89
CA TYR A 245 2.44 29.55 -25.07
C TYR A 245 2.87 28.36 -24.20
N ALA A 246 2.23 27.19 -24.35
CA ALA A 246 2.46 26.01 -23.51
C ALA A 246 3.90 25.45 -23.56
N TRP A 247 4.69 25.82 -24.57
CA TRP A 247 6.11 25.44 -24.64
C TRP A 247 6.98 26.21 -23.63
N PHE A 248 6.58 27.43 -23.24
CA PHE A 248 7.34 28.27 -22.30
C PHE A 248 7.11 27.92 -20.83
N GLU A 249 5.99 27.27 -20.52
CA GLU A 249 5.79 26.70 -19.18
C GLU A 249 6.62 25.42 -18.95
N LYS A 250 7.24 24.83 -19.98
CA LYS A 250 7.92 23.52 -19.89
C LYS A 250 9.32 23.55 -19.26
N PHE A 251 10.04 24.68 -19.22
CA PHE A 251 11.33 24.79 -18.52
C PHE A 251 11.62 26.23 -18.05
N PRO A 252 11.32 26.60 -16.79
CA PRO A 252 11.65 27.92 -16.23
C PRO A 252 13.14 28.30 -16.39
N GLU A 253 14.02 27.30 -16.41
CA GLU A 253 15.46 27.42 -16.60
C GLU A 253 15.82 28.06 -17.93
N ARG A 254 15.04 27.80 -18.99
CA ARG A 254 15.28 28.41 -20.31
C ARG A 254 15.06 29.91 -20.27
N ALA A 255 13.99 30.36 -19.61
CA ALA A 255 13.70 31.78 -19.44
C ALA A 255 14.73 32.46 -18.53
N ILE A 256 15.22 31.76 -17.51
CA ILE A 256 16.28 32.26 -16.61
C ILE A 256 17.62 32.39 -17.35
N LEU A 257 18.00 31.40 -18.16
CA LEU A 257 19.29 31.36 -18.84
C LEU A 257 19.37 32.25 -20.08
N PHE A 258 18.28 32.32 -20.86
CA PHE A 258 18.29 32.95 -22.18
C PHE A 258 17.30 34.12 -22.30
N GLY A 259 16.62 34.49 -21.22
CA GLY A 259 15.63 35.57 -21.23
C GLY A 259 14.40 35.25 -22.07
N ASN A 260 13.76 36.31 -22.60
CA ASN A 260 12.50 36.23 -23.33
C ASN A 260 12.67 35.94 -24.84
N THR A 261 13.74 35.22 -25.23
CA THR A 261 13.93 34.75 -26.61
C THR A 261 12.95 33.62 -26.90
N MET A 262 11.69 33.98 -27.08
CA MET A 262 10.61 33.03 -27.32
C MET A 262 10.58 32.61 -28.80
N GLY A 263 10.73 31.31 -29.08
CA GLY A 263 10.42 30.72 -30.38
C GLY A 263 11.63 30.38 -31.23
N SER A 264 12.80 30.96 -30.94
CA SER A 264 14.01 30.65 -31.67
C SER A 264 14.58 29.28 -31.25
N PRO A 265 15.02 28.44 -32.21
CA PRO A 265 15.75 27.22 -31.89
C PRO A 265 17.01 27.56 -31.09
N LEU A 266 17.33 26.74 -30.08
CA LEU A 266 18.54 26.91 -29.30
C LEU A 266 19.74 26.46 -30.14
N SER A 267 20.85 27.18 -30.05
CA SER A 267 22.12 26.65 -30.56
C SER A 267 22.57 25.43 -29.73
N PRO A 268 23.34 24.49 -30.30
CA PRO A 268 23.80 23.31 -29.54
C PRO A 268 24.47 23.63 -28.18
N PRO A 269 25.29 24.70 -28.04
CA PRO A 269 25.82 25.10 -26.73
C PRO A 269 24.73 25.53 -25.73
N GLN A 270 23.68 26.20 -26.21
CA GLN A 270 22.56 26.62 -25.36
C GLN A 270 21.67 25.43 -24.97
N GLU A 271 21.49 24.44 -25.83
CA GLU A 271 20.80 23.19 -25.49
C GLU A 271 21.54 22.46 -24.37
N GLN A 272 22.88 22.39 -24.44
CA GLN A 272 23.68 21.75 -23.41
C GLN A 272 23.67 22.53 -22.09
N GLN A 273 23.68 23.87 -22.14
CA GLN A 273 23.50 24.70 -20.94
C GLN A 273 22.12 24.51 -20.31
N LEU A 274 21.07 24.40 -21.12
CA LEU A 274 19.72 24.11 -20.63
C LEU A 274 19.65 22.72 -19.98
N ALA A 275 20.20 21.69 -20.64
CA ALA A 275 20.24 20.34 -20.11
C ALA A 275 20.96 20.26 -18.76
N ASN A 276 22.10 20.96 -18.63
CA ASN A 276 22.84 21.04 -17.37
C ASN A 276 22.04 21.75 -16.26
N ALA A 277 21.33 22.84 -16.59
CA ALA A 277 20.50 23.55 -15.61
C ALA A 277 19.30 22.70 -15.15
N VAL A 278 18.65 21.98 -16.06
CA VAL A 278 17.58 21.03 -15.74
C VAL A 278 18.10 19.91 -14.83
N LYS A 279 19.26 19.32 -15.16
CA LYS A 279 19.92 18.30 -14.33
C LYS A 279 20.20 18.83 -12.92
N LYS A 280 20.79 20.03 -12.82
CA LYS A 280 21.08 20.69 -11.53
C LYS A 280 19.81 20.92 -10.71
N ARG A 281 18.71 21.34 -11.34
CA ARG A 281 17.44 21.56 -10.63
C ARG A 281 16.82 20.26 -10.13
N LYS A 282 16.87 19.17 -10.91
CA LYS A 282 16.43 17.87 -10.42
C LYS A 282 17.19 17.45 -9.16
N GLU A 283 18.49 17.68 -9.14
CA GLU A 283 19.35 17.35 -8.00
C GLU A 283 19.01 18.21 -6.77
N GLN A 284 18.73 19.50 -6.96
CA GLN A 284 18.22 20.38 -5.92
C GLN A 284 16.86 19.92 -5.37
N LEU A 285 15.93 19.49 -6.23
CA LEU A 285 14.62 18.98 -5.81
C LEU A 285 14.75 17.66 -5.05
N LYS A 286 15.61 16.73 -5.51
CA LYS A 286 15.92 15.49 -4.79
C LYS A 286 16.47 15.77 -3.40
N ASN A 287 17.40 16.71 -3.28
CA ASN A 287 17.97 17.08 -1.99
C ASN A 287 16.95 17.78 -1.09
N TRP A 288 16.12 18.66 -1.64
CA TRP A 288 15.04 19.31 -0.89
C TRP A 288 14.04 18.29 -0.34
N PHE A 289 13.63 17.32 -1.17
CA PHE A 289 12.70 16.25 -0.76
C PHE A 289 13.32 15.36 0.32
N LYS A 290 14.57 14.93 0.14
CA LYS A 290 15.33 14.19 1.17
C LYS A 290 15.41 14.95 2.49
N ASN A 291 15.62 16.26 2.46
CA ASN A 291 15.67 17.08 3.67
C ASN A 291 14.29 17.25 4.32
N LEU A 292 13.20 17.20 3.54
CA LEU A 292 11.84 17.36 4.05
C LEU A 292 11.31 16.09 4.72
N PHE A 293 11.67 14.91 4.19
CA PHE A 293 11.09 13.63 4.60
C PHE A 293 12.11 12.63 5.18
N GLY A 294 13.40 12.83 4.94
CA GLY A 294 14.46 11.91 5.39
C GLY A 294 14.64 11.86 6.90
N SER A 295 14.24 12.91 7.64
CA SER A 295 14.23 12.87 9.12
C SER A 295 13.00 12.18 9.70
N THR A 296 11.94 11.97 8.89
CA THR A 296 10.66 11.41 9.36
C THR A 296 10.58 9.89 9.14
N LEU A 297 11.26 9.37 8.12
CA LEU A 297 11.26 7.94 7.77
C LEU A 297 12.18 7.07 8.65
N GLU A 298 13.22 7.65 9.29
CA GLU A 298 14.10 6.89 10.22
C GLU A 298 13.41 6.51 11.55
N GLY A 299 12.26 7.12 11.89
CA GLY A 299 11.52 6.83 13.11
C GLY A 299 10.51 5.68 13.01
N TRP A 300 10.18 5.23 11.81
CA TRP A 300 9.07 4.28 11.57
C TRP A 300 9.53 2.81 11.46
N SER A 301 10.83 2.54 11.57
CA SER A 301 11.40 1.18 11.47
C SER A 301 11.65 0.50 12.83
N THR A 302 11.24 1.09 13.95
CA THR A 302 11.47 0.49 15.29
C THR A 302 10.30 0.66 16.26
N GLU A 303 9.08 0.30 15.85
CA GLU A 303 8.02 -0.11 16.78
C GLU A 303 7.30 -1.37 16.27
#